data_AF-A0AAD7HPF2-F1
#
_entry.id   AF-A0AAD7HPF2-F1
#
_cell.length_a   1.000
_cell.length_b   1.000
_cell.length_c   1.000
_cell.angle_alpha   90.00
_cell.angle_beta   90.00
_cell.angle_gamma   90.00
#
_symmetry.space_group_name_H-M   'P 1'
#
loop_
_entity.id
_entity.type
_entity.pdbx_description
1 polymer ?
#
loop_
_entity_poly.entity_id
_entity_poly.type
_entity_poly.pdbx_seq_one_letter_code
_entity_poly.pdbx_strand_id
1 'polypeptide(L)'
;MRAPLFIELGLIPLAYRRVILALRYVGYLVNPKTSEWARAALEDSYDLYLNGQQGYWMDLTLVMSNLRCPVVLPALTDLTSEKCVALGKEVYTAALKHLDAEINASTRARRSPGC
;
A
#
# COMPACT_ATOMS: atom_id res chain seq x y z
N MET A 1 20.89 -5.56 3.35
CA MET A 1 20.30 -6.92 3.32
C MET A 1 19.36 -7.05 4.52
N ARG A 2 18.05 -6.86 4.35
CA ARG A 2 17.06 -6.91 5.45
C ARG A 2 15.95 -7.96 5.22
N ALA A 3 15.71 -8.40 3.98
CA ALA A 3 14.72 -9.43 3.65
C ALA A 3 14.77 -10.74 4.46
N PRO A 4 15.95 -11.35 4.75
CA PRO A 4 15.99 -12.59 5.54
C PRO A 4 15.38 -12.41 6.93
N LEU A 5 15.64 -11.27 7.57
CA LEU A 5 15.14 -10.93 8.90
C LEU A 5 13.62 -10.69 8.90
N PHE A 6 13.09 -10.09 7.83
CA PHE A 6 11.66 -9.91 7.65
C PHE A 6 10.93 -11.25 7.49
N ILE A 7 11.48 -12.18 6.72
CA ILE A 7 10.86 -13.49 6.50
C ILE A 7 10.98 -14.39 7.74
N GLU A 8 12.14 -14.44 8.39
CA GLU A 8 12.34 -15.24 9.61
C GLU A 8 11.45 -14.78 10.78
N LEU A 9 11.17 -13.48 10.88
CA LEU A 9 10.29 -12.93 11.91
C LEU A 9 8.81 -12.86 11.48
N GLY A 10 8.47 -13.28 10.26
CA GLY A 10 7.11 -13.13 9.71
C GLY A 10 6.65 -11.67 9.60
N LEU A 11 7.58 -10.73 9.48
CA LEU A 11 7.34 -9.30 9.43
C LEU A 11 7.36 -8.77 7.99
N ILE A 12 6.32 -8.09 7.54
CA ILE A 12 6.36 -7.33 6.28
C ILE A 12 7.10 -5.98 6.43
N PRO A 13 7.72 -5.43 5.36
CA PRO A 13 8.41 -4.14 5.43
C PRO A 13 7.48 -2.99 5.80
N LEU A 14 8.03 -1.97 6.48
CA LEU A 14 7.24 -0.88 7.07
C LEU A 14 6.39 -0.10 6.06
N ALA A 15 6.89 0.10 4.83
CA ALA A 15 6.15 0.78 3.78
C ALA A 15 4.78 0.11 3.49
N TYR A 16 4.76 -1.21 3.36
CA TYR A 16 3.54 -1.98 3.13
C TYR A 16 2.60 -1.95 4.33
N ARG A 17 3.14 -1.98 5.57
CA ARG A 17 2.32 -1.86 6.79
C ARG A 17 1.57 -0.54 6.85
N ARG A 18 2.27 0.56 6.54
CA ARG A 18 1.67 1.92 6.55
C ARG A 18 0.56 2.03 5.51
N VAL A 19 0.77 1.47 4.32
CA VAL A 19 -0.27 1.41 3.26
C VAL A 19 -1.47 0.57 3.71
N ILE A 20 -1.26 -0.62 4.28
CA ILE A 20 -2.36 -1.47 4.77
C ILE A 20 -3.18 -0.74 5.85
N LEU A 21 -2.51 -0.02 6.75
CA LEU A 21 -3.20 0.77 7.77
C LEU A 21 -4.00 1.93 7.16
N ALA A 22 -3.41 2.64 6.20
CA ALA A 22 -4.10 3.71 5.47
C ALA A 22 -5.33 3.19 4.71
N LEU A 23 -5.23 2.03 4.04
CA LEU A 23 -6.35 1.39 3.36
C LEU A 23 -7.45 0.95 4.33
N ARG A 24 -7.09 0.45 5.53
CA ARG A 24 -8.08 0.15 6.58
C ARG A 24 -8.81 1.41 7.04
N TYR A 25 -8.08 2.52 7.17
CA TYR A 25 -8.68 3.81 7.52
C TYR A 25 -9.61 4.31 6.41
N VAL A 26 -9.21 4.24 5.14
CA VAL A 26 -10.10 4.55 4.00
C VAL A 26 -11.34 3.65 4.02
N GLY A 27 -11.17 2.34 4.26
CA GLY A 27 -12.28 1.39 4.39
C GLY A 27 -13.26 1.75 5.51
N TYR A 28 -12.74 2.29 6.62
CA TYR A 28 -13.55 2.85 7.69
C TYR A 28 -14.30 4.12 7.24
N LEU A 29 -13.65 5.05 6.53
CA LEU A 29 -14.28 6.30 6.08
C LEU A 29 -15.37 6.10 5.02
N VAL A 30 -15.22 5.12 4.13
CA VAL A 30 -16.24 4.80 3.12
C VAL A 30 -17.39 3.94 3.66
N ASN A 31 -17.34 3.56 4.94
CA ASN A 31 -18.42 2.81 5.57
C ASN A 31 -19.62 3.75 5.86
N PRO A 32 -20.86 3.40 5.45
CA PRO A 32 -22.03 4.25 5.67
C PRO A 32 -22.33 4.58 7.14
N LYS A 33 -21.81 3.78 8.09
CA LYS A 33 -22.02 3.99 9.53
C LYS A 33 -21.02 4.98 10.15
N THR A 34 -20.07 5.48 9.37
CA THR A 34 -19.01 6.38 9.85
C THR A 34 -19.48 7.85 9.83
N SER A 35 -18.81 8.69 10.62
CA SER A 35 -19.07 10.14 10.70
C SER A 35 -19.14 10.79 9.31
N GLU A 36 -20.24 11.50 9.06
CA GLU A 36 -20.46 12.22 7.79
C GLU A 36 -19.34 13.22 7.49
N TRP A 37 -18.82 13.91 8.51
CA TRP A 37 -17.72 14.86 8.38
C TRP A 37 -16.42 14.20 7.92
N ALA A 38 -16.14 12.99 8.40
CA ALA A 38 -14.94 12.26 8.04
C ALA A 38 -15.03 11.73 6.60
N ARG A 39 -16.23 11.33 6.16
CA ARG A 39 -16.48 11.00 4.75
C ARG A 39 -16.37 12.22 3.84
N ALA A 40 -16.95 13.35 4.24
CA ALA A 40 -16.85 14.61 3.49
C ALA A 40 -15.39 15.05 3.32
N ALA A 41 -14.57 14.98 4.37
CA ALA A 41 -13.14 15.31 4.27
C ALA A 41 -12.38 14.37 3.31
N LEU A 42 -12.77 13.09 3.21
CA LEU A 42 -12.20 12.17 2.22
C LEU A 42 -12.60 12.56 0.80
N GLU A 43 -13.88 12.88 0.59
CA GLU A 43 -14.42 13.36 -0.69
C GLU A 43 -13.72 14.65 -1.13
N ASP A 44 -13.57 15.64 -0.23
CA ASP A 44 -12.80 16.87 -0.49
C ASP A 44 -11.35 16.56 -0.90
N SER A 45 -10.71 15.59 -0.22
CA SER A 45 -9.33 15.19 -0.57
C SER A 45 -9.23 14.51 -1.94
N TYR A 46 -10.29 13.84 -2.37
CA TYR A 46 -10.39 13.23 -3.69
C TYR A 46 -10.63 14.29 -4.77
N ASP A 47 -11.47 15.29 -4.49
CA ASP A 47 -11.69 16.42 -5.39
C ASP A 47 -10.41 17.25 -5.59
N LEU A 48 -9.62 17.47 -4.53
CA LEU A 48 -8.28 18.06 -4.64
C LEU A 48 -7.39 17.25 -5.58
N TYR A 49 -7.38 15.93 -5.45
CA TYR A 49 -6.62 15.05 -6.33
C TYR A 49 -7.06 15.14 -7.80
N LEU A 50 -8.36 15.18 -8.07
CA LEU A 50 -8.89 15.36 -9.43
C LEU A 50 -8.49 16.71 -10.03
N ASN A 51 -8.34 17.74 -9.20
CA ASN A 51 -7.85 19.07 -9.58
C ASN A 51 -6.32 19.18 -9.60
N GLY A 52 -5.58 18.08 -9.44
CA GLY A 52 -4.12 18.04 -9.43
C GLY A 52 -3.48 18.72 -8.22
N GLN A 53 -4.24 18.93 -7.15
CA GLN A 53 -3.76 19.54 -5.91
C GLN A 53 -3.30 18.48 -4.91
N GLN A 54 -2.36 18.87 -4.05
CA GLN A 54 -1.86 18.01 -2.98
C GLN A 54 -2.95 17.77 -1.93
N GLY A 55 -2.96 16.56 -1.37
CA GLY A 55 -3.92 16.15 -0.37
C GLY A 55 -3.77 14.68 -0.03
N TYR A 56 -4.55 14.22 0.95
CA TYR A 56 -4.48 12.85 1.45
C TYR A 56 -4.59 11.79 0.34
N TRP A 57 -5.49 11.98 -0.63
CA TRP A 57 -5.67 11.04 -1.74
C TRP A 57 -4.47 10.98 -2.69
N MET A 58 -3.90 12.15 -3.02
CA MET A 58 -2.69 12.24 -3.85
C MET A 58 -1.51 11.55 -3.16
N ASP A 59 -1.32 11.82 -1.86
CA ASP A 59 -0.25 11.21 -1.08
C ASP A 59 -0.39 9.68 -1.01
N LEU A 60 -1.61 9.18 -0.78
CA LEU A 60 -1.87 7.74 -0.74
C LEU A 60 -1.57 7.09 -2.11
N THR A 61 -2.03 7.71 -3.19
CA THR A 61 -1.77 7.26 -4.57
C THR A 61 -0.26 7.22 -4.85
N LEU A 62 0.46 8.28 -4.48
CA LEU A 62 1.91 8.37 -4.65
C LEU A 62 2.64 7.29 -3.86
N VAL A 63 2.31 7.10 -2.59
CA VAL A 63 2.93 6.08 -1.74
C VAL A 63 2.69 4.67 -2.29
N MET A 64 1.48 4.37 -2.76
CA MET A 64 1.15 3.07 -3.35
C MET A 64 1.89 2.83 -4.68
N SER A 65 2.03 3.87 -5.51
CA SER A 65 2.79 3.80 -6.76
C SER A 65 4.31 3.65 -6.56
N ASN A 66 4.84 4.19 -5.46
CA ASN A 66 6.27 4.13 -5.12
C ASN A 66 6.69 2.84 -4.40
N LEU A 67 5.77 1.92 -4.13
CA LEU A 67 6.13 0.60 -3.63
C LEU A 67 6.98 -0.15 -4.65
N ARG A 68 7.89 -1.01 -4.18
CA ARG A 68 8.73 -1.83 -5.06
C ARG A 68 7.92 -2.70 -6.02
N CYS A 69 6.75 -3.13 -5.56
CA CYS A 69 5.70 -3.71 -6.38
C CYS A 69 4.49 -2.77 -6.27
N PRO A 70 4.26 -1.87 -7.24
CA PRO A 70 3.20 -0.89 -7.20
C PRO A 70 1.82 -1.52 -7.13
N VAL A 71 0.90 -0.89 -6.41
CA VAL A 71 -0.52 -1.25 -6.36
C VAL A 71 -1.32 -0.01 -6.75
N VAL A 72 -2.31 -0.17 -7.63
CA VAL A 72 -3.13 0.96 -8.10
C VAL A 72 -4.26 1.21 -7.11
N LEU A 73 -4.39 2.45 -6.65
CA LEU A 73 -5.57 2.89 -5.90
C LEU A 73 -6.70 3.22 -6.88
N PRO A 74 -7.85 2.54 -6.83
CA PRO A 74 -9.00 2.85 -7.69
C PRO A 74 -9.64 4.18 -7.29
N ALA A 75 -10.54 4.68 -8.14
CA ALA A 75 -11.34 5.88 -7.86
C ALA A 75 -12.16 5.74 -6.57
N LEU A 76 -12.39 6.86 -5.87
CA LEU A 76 -13.18 6.87 -4.63
C LEU A 76 -14.61 6.34 -4.85
N THR A 77 -15.22 6.65 -6.00
CA THR A 77 -16.55 6.17 -6.39
C THR A 77 -16.66 4.65 -6.46
N ASP A 78 -15.55 3.98 -6.75
CA ASP A 78 -15.50 2.53 -6.85
C ASP A 78 -15.13 1.86 -5.53
N LEU A 79 -14.78 2.62 -4.49
CA LEU A 79 -14.28 2.05 -3.24
C LEU A 79 -15.40 1.69 -2.27
N THR A 80 -15.31 0.49 -1.72
CA THR A 80 -16.11 0.01 -0.59
C THR A 80 -15.18 -0.50 0.50
N SER A 81 -15.72 -0.73 1.70
CA SER A 81 -14.97 -1.34 2.81
C SER A 81 -14.36 -2.69 2.41
N GLU A 82 -15.13 -3.53 1.69
CA GLU A 82 -14.68 -4.84 1.22
C GLU A 82 -13.55 -4.72 0.19
N LYS A 83 -13.65 -3.76 -0.74
CA LYS A 83 -12.59 -3.48 -1.71
C LYS A 83 -11.32 -2.95 -1.04
N CYS A 84 -11.44 -2.14 0.01
CA CYS A 84 -10.28 -1.71 0.81
C CYS A 84 -9.59 -2.91 1.49
N VAL A 85 -10.35 -3.87 1.99
CA VAL A 85 -9.81 -5.13 2.53
C VAL A 85 -9.12 -5.95 1.43
N ALA A 86 -9.70 -6.04 0.24
CA ALA A 86 -9.11 -6.73 -0.90
C ALA A 86 -7.79 -6.08 -1.35
N LEU A 87 -7.75 -4.75 -1.48
CA LEU A 87 -6.53 -3.98 -1.75
C LEU A 87 -5.47 -4.21 -0.67
N GLY A 88 -5.87 -4.28 0.61
CA GLY A 88 -4.95 -4.62 1.69
C GLY A 88 -4.28 -5.99 1.50
N LYS A 89 -5.01 -6.99 0.99
CA LYS A 89 -4.45 -8.32 0.65
C LYS A 89 -3.53 -8.26 -0.57
N GLU A 90 -3.86 -7.42 -1.55
CA GLU A 90 -3.01 -7.18 -2.71
C GLU A 90 -1.67 -6.54 -2.32
N VAL A 91 -1.71 -5.51 -1.46
CA VAL A 91 -0.51 -4.88 -0.90
C VAL A 91 0.32 -5.87 -0.09
N TYR A 92 -0.32 -6.75 0.68
CA TYR A 92 0.38 -7.83 1.38
C TYR A 92 1.07 -8.80 0.39
N THR A 93 0.39 -9.19 -0.67
CA THR A 93 0.96 -10.04 -1.73
C THR A 93 2.12 -9.36 -2.45
N ALA A 94 2.02 -8.06 -2.70
CA ALA A 94 3.09 -7.22 -3.24
C ALA A 94 4.31 -7.16 -2.31
N ALA A 95 4.08 -7.16 -0.99
CA ALA A 95 5.15 -7.23 0.01
C ALA A 95 5.93 -8.55 -0.05
N LEU A 96 5.22 -9.68 -0.17
CA LEU A 96 5.84 -11.00 -0.31
C LEU A 96 6.68 -11.09 -1.58
N LYS A 97 6.13 -10.66 -2.73
CA LYS A 97 6.86 -10.60 -4.00
C LYS A 97 8.14 -9.77 -3.92
N HIS A 98 8.10 -8.64 -3.20
CA HIS A 98 9.27 -7.82 -2.97
C HIS A 98 10.33 -8.54 -2.13
N LEU A 99 9.94 -9.20 -1.03
CA LEU A 99 10.86 -9.95 -0.18
C LEU A 99 11.50 -11.12 -0.95
N ASP A 100 10.71 -11.85 -1.74
CA ASP A 100 11.21 -12.94 -2.60
C ASP A 100 12.23 -12.43 -3.62
N ALA A 101 11.95 -11.28 -4.24
CA ALA A 101 12.88 -10.65 -5.17
C ALA A 101 14.20 -10.22 -4.49
N GLU A 102 14.14 -9.68 -3.27
CA GLU A 102 15.33 -9.34 -2.48
C GLU A 102 16.15 -10.59 -2.11
N ILE A 103 15.50 -11.67 -1.67
CA ILE A 103 16.18 -12.94 -1.37
C ILE A 103 16.88 -13.48 -2.61
N ASN A 104 16.16 -13.57 -3.73
CA ASN A 104 16.69 -14.11 -4.98
C ASN A 104 17.89 -13.29 -5.49
N ALA A 105 17.79 -11.95 -5.45
CA ALA A 105 18.89 -11.06 -5.80
C ALA A 105 20.12 -11.30 -4.90
N SER A 106 19.89 -11.45 -3.59
CA SER A 106 20.95 -11.65 -2.62
C SER A 106 21.63 -13.03 -2.71
N THR A 107 20.86 -14.06 -3.06
CA THR A 107 21.36 -15.43 -3.25
C THR A 107 22.20 -15.53 -4.52
N ARG A 108 21.79 -14.84 -5.59
CA ARG A 108 22.57 -14.74 -6.84
C ARG A 108 23.86 -13.95 -6.66
N ALA A 109 23.83 -12.85 -5.92
CA ALA A 109 25.04 -12.07 -5.59
C ALA A 109 26.07 -12.91 -4.81
N ARG A 110 25.61 -13.80 -3.92
CA ARG A 110 26.48 -14.71 -3.14
C ARG A 110 27.07 -15.86 -3.97
N ARG A 111 26.48 -16.19 -5.13
CA ARG A 111 26.92 -17.28 -6.03
C ARG A 111 27.80 -16.79 -7.19
N SER A 112 28.12 -15.50 -7.27
CA SER A 112 29.10 -15.02 -8.25
C SER A 112 30.49 -15.48 -7.78
N PRO A 113 31.17 -16.40 -8.50
CA PRO A 113 32.50 -16.84 -8.11
C PRO A 113 33.45 -15.65 -8.26
N GLY A 114 34.38 -15.52 -7.32
CA GLY A 114 35.47 -14.56 -7.43
C GLY A 114 36.17 -14.72 -8.78
N CYS A 115 36.21 -13.64 -9.55
CA CYS A 115 37.28 -13.42 -10.51
C CYS A 115 38.50 -12.93 -9.76
#